data_AF-A0A354CJF2-F1
#
_entry.id   AF-A0A354CJF2-F1
#
_cell.length_a   1.000
_cell.length_b   1.000
_cell.length_c   1.000
_cell.angle_alpha   90.00
_cell.angle_beta   90.00
_cell.angle_gamma   90.00
#
_symmetry.space_group_name_H-M   'P 1'
#
loop_
_entity.id
_entity.type
_entity.pdbx_description
1 polymer ?
#
loop_
_entity_poly.entity_id
_entity_poly.type
_entity_poly.pdbx_seq_one_letter_code
_entity_poly.pdbx_strand_id
1 'polypeptide(L)'
;LTRVKFFPAEAAGGLKMIKAMCAAYTTVRIMPTGGINAKNISEYLECDKIFCCGGSWMVKGDLIKAGEFDKIKDMTAEAVALVKKIRG
;
A
#
# COMPACT_ATOMS: atom_id res chain seq x y z
N LEU A 1 -13.34 14.71 7.34
CA LEU A 1 -12.77 13.62 6.51
C LEU A 1 -11.84 12.78 7.39
N THR A 2 -12.06 11.48 7.55
CA THR A 2 -11.27 10.63 8.47
C THR A 2 -10.38 9.59 7.77
N ARG A 3 -10.51 9.44 6.45
CA ARG A 3 -9.69 8.53 5.63
C ARG A 3 -9.16 9.29 4.44
N VAL A 4 -7.84 9.31 4.27
CA VAL A 4 -7.19 10.08 3.20
C VAL A 4 -6.06 9.30 2.55
N LYS A 5 -5.79 9.62 1.29
CA LYS A 5 -4.62 9.13 0.55
C LYS A 5 -3.39 9.95 0.92
N PHE A 6 -2.26 9.27 1.16
CA PHE A 6 -0.94 9.91 1.26
C PHE A 6 -0.12 9.52 0.02
N PHE A 7 0.25 10.52 -0.78
CA PHE A 7 0.89 10.32 -2.06
C PHE A 7 1.82 11.50 -2.40
N PRO A 8 3.01 11.25 -2.98
CA PRO A 8 3.64 9.95 -3.22
C PRO A 8 4.34 9.41 -1.97
N ALA A 9 3.91 8.26 -1.44
CA ALA A 9 4.25 7.81 -0.08
C ALA A 9 5.76 7.72 0.21
N GLU A 10 6.50 6.92 -0.56
CA GLU A 10 7.95 6.75 -0.34
C GLU A 10 8.70 8.09 -0.49
N ALA A 11 8.44 8.81 -1.58
CA ALA A 11 9.13 10.07 -1.88
C ALA A 11 8.79 11.21 -0.90
N ALA A 12 7.62 11.17 -0.27
CA ALA A 12 7.18 12.13 0.75
C ALA A 12 7.64 11.78 2.17
N GLY A 13 8.54 10.80 2.34
CA GLY A 13 9.12 10.43 3.64
C GLY A 13 8.49 9.20 4.30
N GLY A 14 7.66 8.47 3.56
CA GLY A 14 7.18 7.14 3.90
C GLY A 14 6.44 7.05 5.24
N LEU A 15 6.52 5.88 5.88
CA LEU A 15 5.84 5.60 7.14
C LEU A 15 6.24 6.57 8.26
N LYS A 16 7.50 7.03 8.28
CA LYS A 16 7.99 8.00 9.27
C LYS A 16 7.21 9.32 9.19
N MET A 17 7.02 9.86 7.99
CA MET A 17 6.23 11.07 7.78
C MET A 17 4.77 10.86 8.21
N ILE A 18 4.18 9.72 7.82
CA ILE A 18 2.79 9.39 8.17
C ILE A 18 2.61 9.35 9.68
N LYS A 19 3.52 8.71 10.42
CA LYS A 19 3.50 8.66 11.89
C LYS A 19 3.58 10.06 12.51
N ALA A 20 4.47 10.91 11.98
CA ALA A 20 4.59 12.30 12.45
C ALA A 20 3.30 13.11 12.22
N MET A 21 2.69 13.00 11.03
CA MET A 21 1.42 13.66 10.74
C MET A 21 0.29 13.16 11.65
N CYS A 22 0.20 11.85 11.86
CA CYS A 22 -0.86 11.23 12.67
C CYS A 22 -0.74 11.53 14.18
N ALA A 23 0.38 12.09 14.63
CA ALA A 23 0.52 12.61 15.99
C ALA A 23 -0.40 13.81 16.22
N ALA A 24 -0.54 14.70 15.24
CA ALA A 24 -1.46 15.84 15.29
C ALA A 24 -2.88 15.45 14.82
N TYR A 25 -2.98 14.63 13.77
CA TYR A 25 -4.25 14.20 13.18
C TYR A 25 -4.70 12.84 13.73
N THR A 26 -5.03 12.81 15.02
CA THR A 26 -5.22 11.55 15.77
C THR A 26 -6.33 10.65 15.24
N THR A 27 -7.39 11.22 14.67
CA THR A 27 -8.57 10.50 14.13
C THR A 27 -8.43 10.09 12.66
N VAL A 28 -7.39 10.55 11.97
CA VAL A 28 -7.19 10.28 10.55
C VAL A 28 -6.53 8.91 10.36
N ARG A 29 -7.02 8.14 9.38
CA ARG A 29 -6.37 6.93 8.85
C ARG A 29 -5.90 7.16 7.42
N ILE A 30 -4.75 6.60 7.11
CA ILE A 30 -4.00 6.89 5.89
C ILE A 30 -3.99 5.68 4.95
N MET A 31 -4.13 5.94 3.66
CA MET A 31 -3.83 5.01 2.58
C MET A 31 -2.57 5.50 1.83
N PRO A 32 -1.37 4.99 2.13
CA PRO A 32 -0.17 5.34 1.39
C PRO A 32 -0.24 4.77 -0.03
N THR A 33 0.21 5.56 -1.01
CA THR A 33 0.31 5.15 -2.41
C THR A 33 1.53 5.80 -3.04
N GLY A 34 2.21 5.08 -3.94
CA GLY A 34 3.42 5.54 -4.61
C GLY A 34 4.68 4.99 -3.94
N GLY A 35 5.35 4.07 -4.63
CA GLY A 35 6.51 3.33 -4.12
C GLY A 35 6.18 2.09 -3.27
N ILE A 36 4.90 1.83 -2.98
CA ILE A 36 4.48 0.59 -2.30
C ILE A 36 4.63 -0.62 -3.23
N ASN A 37 5.15 -1.73 -2.69
CA ASN A 37 5.39 -2.99 -3.38
C ASN A 37 5.42 -4.17 -2.38
N ALA A 38 5.54 -5.41 -2.88
CA ALA A 38 5.54 -6.63 -2.06
C ALA A 38 6.62 -6.66 -0.96
N LYS A 39 7.73 -5.91 -1.11
CA LYS A 39 8.84 -5.90 -0.15
C LYS A 39 8.58 -4.97 1.03
N ASN A 40 7.85 -3.88 0.86
CA ASN A 40 7.63 -2.87 1.90
C ASN A 40 6.18 -2.82 2.42
N ILE A 41 5.23 -3.52 1.78
CA ILE A 41 3.82 -3.46 2.19
C ILE A 41 3.59 -3.89 3.66
N SER A 42 4.39 -4.83 4.18
CA SER A 42 4.30 -5.28 5.58
C SER A 42 4.53 -4.13 6.55
N GLU A 43 5.62 -3.38 6.36
CA GLU A 43 6.01 -2.26 7.22
C GLU A 43 4.86 -1.23 7.36
N TYR A 44 4.18 -0.93 6.26
CA TYR A 44 3.03 -0.02 6.28
C TYR A 44 1.81 -0.64 6.96
N LEU A 45 1.44 -1.88 6.61
CA LEU A 45 0.22 -2.50 7.09
C LEU A 45 0.27 -2.91 8.56
N GLU A 46 1.46 -3.06 9.14
CA GLU A 46 1.67 -3.24 10.59
C GLU A 46 1.35 -1.98 11.40
N CYS A 47 1.27 -0.80 10.77
CA CYS A 47 0.92 0.43 11.46
C CYS A 47 -0.59 0.67 11.53
N ASP A 48 -1.13 0.85 12.74
CA ASP A 48 -2.56 1.09 12.98
C ASP A 48 -3.14 2.33 12.30
N LYS A 49 -2.30 3.33 11.98
CA LYS A 49 -2.75 4.50 11.24
C LYS A 49 -3.02 4.19 9.77
N ILE A 50 -2.49 3.07 9.25
CA ILE A 50 -2.68 2.64 7.86
C ILE A 50 -3.90 1.73 7.77
N PHE A 51 -4.89 2.06 6.95
CA PHE A 51 -6.07 1.18 6.78
C PHE A 51 -5.95 0.26 5.56
N CYS A 52 -5.30 0.69 4.49
CA CYS A 52 -4.91 -0.13 3.35
C CYS A 52 -3.73 0.55 2.62
N CYS A 53 -3.08 -0.13 1.69
CA CYS A 53 -2.05 0.47 0.83
C CYS A 53 -2.47 0.38 -0.63
N GLY A 54 -2.09 1.39 -1.42
CA GLY A 54 -2.26 1.39 -2.87
C GLY A 54 -0.94 1.15 -3.59
N GLY A 55 -0.94 0.29 -4.60
CA GLY A 55 0.20 0.15 -5.52
C GLY A 55 -0.19 -0.56 -6.81
N SER A 56 0.69 -0.46 -7.79
CA SER A 56 0.44 -0.91 -9.17
C SER A 56 1.33 -2.09 -9.58
N TRP A 57 2.13 -2.65 -8.67
CA TRP A 57 3.13 -3.66 -9.03
C TRP A 57 2.52 -4.94 -9.62
N MET A 58 1.31 -5.31 -9.19
CA MET A 58 0.56 -6.48 -9.66
C MET A 58 -0.28 -6.22 -10.92
N VAL A 59 -0.50 -4.96 -11.30
CA VAL A 59 -1.34 -4.53 -12.43
C VAL A 59 -0.61 -3.51 -13.29
N LYS A 60 0.66 -3.78 -13.60
CA LYS A 60 1.46 -2.89 -14.45
C LYS A 60 0.87 -2.79 -15.86
N GLY A 61 0.93 -1.61 -16.44
CA GLY A 61 0.40 -1.35 -17.78
C GLY A 61 0.97 -2.27 -18.86
N ASP A 62 2.24 -2.68 -18.74
CA ASP A 62 2.87 -3.58 -19.70
C ASP A 62 2.31 -5.01 -19.61
N LEU A 63 1.94 -5.49 -18.42
CA LEU A 63 1.27 -6.78 -18.24
C LEU A 63 -0.11 -6.77 -18.90
N ILE A 64 -0.84 -5.66 -18.74
CA ILE A 64 -2.17 -5.48 -19.34
C ILE A 64 -2.04 -5.44 -20.87
N LYS A 65 -1.10 -4.65 -21.40
CA LYS A 65 -0.85 -4.56 -22.86
C LYS A 65 -0.42 -5.88 -23.47
N ALA A 66 0.35 -6.67 -22.73
CA ALA A 66 0.80 -7.99 -23.15
C ALA A 66 -0.25 -9.10 -22.94
N GLY A 67 -1.43 -8.78 -22.37
CA GLY A 67 -2.48 -9.76 -22.10
C GLY A 67 -2.12 -10.80 -21.02
N GLU A 68 -1.13 -10.49 -20.17
CA GLU A 68 -0.60 -11.41 -19.15
C GLU A 68 -1.50 -11.49 -17.90
N PHE A 69 -2.80 -11.74 -18.09
CA PHE A 69 -3.80 -11.74 -17.02
C PHE A 69 -3.58 -12.85 -16.00
N ASP A 70 -3.02 -13.99 -16.41
CA ASP A 70 -2.62 -15.03 -15.46
C ASP A 70 -1.53 -14.56 -14.50
N LYS A 71 -0.54 -13.81 -15.00
CA LYS A 71 0.49 -13.22 -14.12
C LYS A 71 -0.11 -12.17 -13.19
N ILE A 72 -1.03 -11.34 -13.68
CA ILE A 72 -1.76 -10.37 -12.84
C ILE A 72 -2.52 -11.08 -11.71
N LYS A 73 -3.22 -12.19 -12.03
CA LYS A 73 -3.94 -13.02 -11.07
C LYS A 73 -2.99 -13.57 -10.01
N ASP A 74 -1.87 -14.16 -10.41
CA ASP A 74 -0.89 -14.76 -9.49
C ASP A 74 -0.27 -13.69 -8.57
N MET A 75 0.18 -12.57 -9.13
CA MET A 75 0.73 -11.44 -8.35
C MET A 75 -0.30 -10.82 -7.40
N THR A 76 -1.58 -10.81 -7.79
CA THR A 76 -2.67 -10.34 -6.93
C THR A 76 -2.91 -11.31 -5.78
N ALA A 77 -2.90 -12.63 -6.06
CA ALA A 77 -3.02 -13.65 -5.03
C ALA A 77 -1.86 -13.59 -4.02
N GLU A 78 -0.63 -13.37 -4.49
CA GLU A 78 0.53 -13.15 -3.63
C GLU A 78 0.35 -11.93 -2.72
N ALA A 79 -0.11 -10.81 -3.27
CA ALA A 79 -0.37 -9.59 -2.49
C ALA A 79 -1.45 -9.85 -1.40
N VAL A 80 -2.53 -10.56 -1.74
CA VAL A 80 -3.57 -10.95 -0.78
C VAL A 80 -3.02 -11.88 0.30
N ALA A 81 -2.20 -12.87 -0.07
CA ALA A 81 -1.58 -13.78 0.89
C ALA A 81 -0.64 -13.06 1.86
N LEU A 82 0.12 -12.07 1.39
CA LEU A 82 0.94 -11.20 2.25
C LEU A 82 0.06 -10.43 3.25
N VAL A 83 -1.01 -9.77 2.77
CA VAL A 83 -1.95 -9.04 3.65
C VAL A 83 -2.57 -9.96 4.70
N LYS A 84 -2.97 -11.18 4.31
CA LYS A 84 -3.52 -12.18 5.23
C LYS A 84 -2.51 -12.62 6.29
N LYS A 85 -1.22 -12.72 5.98
CA LYS A 85 -0.18 -13.02 6.99
C LYS A 85 0.01 -11.88 8.00
N ILE A 86 -0.22 -10.63 7.60
CA ILE A 86 -0.01 -9.45 8.45
C ILE A 86 -1.22 -9.19 9.37
N ARG A 87 -2.44 -9.42 8.88
CA ARG A 87 -3.69 -8.99 9.56
C ARG A 87 -4.76 -10.08 9.68
N GLY A 88 -4.48 -11.30 9.24
CA GLY A 88 -5.42 -12.43 9.27
C GLY A 88 -5.26 -13.33 10.48
#